data_AF-A0A2P8VQX1-F1
#
_entry.id   AF-A0A2P8VQX1-F1
#
_cell.length_a   1.000
_cell.length_b   1.000
_cell.length_c   1.000
_cell.angle_alpha   90.00
_cell.angle_beta   90.00
_cell.angle_gamma   90.00
#
_symmetry.space_group_name_H-M   'P 1'
#
loop_
_entity.id
_entity.type
_entity.pdbx_description
1 polymer ?
#
loop_
_entity_poly.entity_id
_entity_poly.type
_entity_poly.pdbx_seq_one_letter_code
_entity_poly.pdbx_strand_id
1 'polypeptide(L)'
;MKGDFSNLYFDPSDNFNGVLDQQGRVRLDRDGLAQTQITTHWQDTAGADMIGPGVMAIPASDVNAFRVSEASVSDGQVLLTLRPGHGWADGLLVHLKDGEAIARVATYLTPPVQSPAATVDSIDENVRDAVVLEVWREAINGFQIPSTLIEAALGGPDTTERLHTAMALRLFRLSSGQNCHNIRNLLEDNTDSLGRLTVSLQPTEVIDGDCPVVAGGGYTGFEHLLYRVEIAQLDSGIPSFVWSQFNGGLVGRGLFNTADQTVLITANLQAIATSDLDQFYLEAVEYDPLSPGTPGLGHWRVTYGTQATLNGDELDLADPPQFGTMPGGDSPVFFRLWNGLRAIADFLAPAPGGDPTELIHGIRLEFEAPAAASYRPGDYWTFAVRAGEIGNPETLIDAQPPAGIRYHRVPLAVLTWNVEQNLSFDNDDIADCRDVFNPLTNQRVCCTFTVGDGRSTHGDFDTIEAALRHLPAQGGEICLLPGLHETNAQIENRRNIKIKGCDKQTRVVPRDRAAPIFQVVDSDCIALLHMDLVTLGGTAIALRGSEEGSLNDIEIGHNRMIACQQAIHGQRGSGIHIHHNLIRMLDKVDAGVAIYLQADDSRIERNDLGVIPALRLPPIDPPDGEEVPDPT
;
A
#
# COMPACT_ATOMS: atom_id res chain seq x y z
N MET A 1 7.46 -13.14 13.08
CA MET A 1 6.54 -13.77 14.04
C MET A 1 7.37 -14.38 15.15
N LYS A 2 7.07 -14.06 16.42
CA LYS A 2 7.69 -14.68 17.61
C LYS A 2 6.72 -15.77 18.11
N GLY A 3 7.20 -16.71 18.92
CA GLY A 3 6.37 -17.81 19.44
C GLY A 3 7.00 -19.17 19.20
N ASP A 4 6.67 -20.13 20.06
CA ASP A 4 7.20 -21.49 19.98
C ASP A 4 6.51 -22.26 18.85
N PHE A 5 7.18 -22.34 17.69
CA PHE A 5 6.66 -22.96 16.48
C PHE A 5 7.57 -24.09 16.02
N SER A 6 6.97 -25.14 15.45
CA SER A 6 7.72 -26.31 14.97
C SER A 6 8.61 -25.98 13.76
N ASN A 7 8.17 -25.05 12.90
CA ASN A 7 8.90 -24.55 11.74
C ASN A 7 8.21 -23.32 11.13
N LEU A 8 8.97 -22.46 10.46
CA LEU A 8 8.48 -21.36 9.63
C LEU A 8 9.09 -21.50 8.22
N TYR A 9 8.27 -21.82 7.23
CA TYR A 9 8.70 -21.88 5.83
C TYR A 9 7.65 -21.23 4.95
N PHE A 10 8.08 -20.27 4.14
CA PHE A 10 7.28 -19.64 3.13
C PHE A 10 8.19 -19.09 2.03
N ASP A 11 7.95 -19.52 0.79
CA ASP A 11 8.59 -18.99 -0.41
C ASP A 11 7.49 -18.58 -1.41
N PRO A 12 7.39 -17.29 -1.78
CA PRO A 12 6.46 -16.82 -2.80
C PRO A 12 6.56 -17.56 -4.14
N SER A 13 7.74 -18.07 -4.50
CA SER A 13 7.99 -18.74 -5.79
C SER A 13 7.36 -20.13 -5.88
N ASP A 14 7.02 -20.74 -4.75
CA ASP A 14 6.32 -22.03 -4.70
C ASP A 14 4.88 -21.96 -5.25
N ASN A 15 4.31 -20.75 -5.34
CA ASN A 15 3.01 -20.50 -5.96
C ASN A 15 1.83 -21.24 -5.26
N PHE A 16 1.97 -21.53 -3.97
CA PHE A 16 0.88 -22.08 -3.16
C PHE A 16 -0.23 -21.04 -2.95
N ASN A 17 -1.48 -21.51 -2.91
CA ASN A 17 -2.68 -20.67 -2.71
C ASN A 17 -3.54 -21.10 -1.51
N GLY A 18 -3.06 -22.05 -0.69
CA GLY A 18 -3.71 -22.49 0.53
C GLY A 18 -3.19 -23.84 1.02
N VAL A 19 -3.74 -24.30 2.14
CA VAL A 19 -3.44 -25.59 2.79
C VAL A 19 -4.68 -26.48 2.79
N LEU A 20 -4.50 -27.77 2.51
CA LEU A 20 -5.59 -28.75 2.47
C LEU A 20 -5.40 -29.83 3.53
N ASP A 21 -6.27 -29.85 4.54
CA ASP A 21 -6.27 -30.87 5.58
C ASP A 21 -6.65 -32.25 4.99
N GLN A 22 -5.89 -33.28 5.36
CA GLN A 22 -6.16 -34.65 4.97
C GLN A 22 -6.91 -35.41 6.06
N GLN A 23 -7.95 -36.15 5.68
CA GLN A 23 -8.74 -36.95 6.62
C GLN A 23 -7.86 -37.96 7.38
N GLY A 24 -7.95 -37.94 8.72
CA GLY A 24 -7.25 -38.88 9.59
C GLY A 24 -5.77 -38.58 9.80
N ARG A 25 -5.25 -37.44 9.34
CA ARG A 25 -3.88 -36.99 9.61
C ARG A 25 -3.82 -36.02 10.80
N VAL A 26 -2.67 -35.98 11.46
CA VAL A 26 -2.37 -35.03 12.54
C VAL A 26 -2.19 -33.64 11.92
N ARG A 27 -2.76 -32.63 12.57
CA ARG A 27 -2.58 -31.22 12.20
C ARG A 27 -1.40 -30.64 12.98
N LEU A 28 -0.53 -29.93 12.28
CA LEU A 28 0.60 -29.23 12.89
C LEU A 28 0.31 -27.72 12.98
N ASP A 29 0.96 -27.05 13.92
CA ASP A 29 0.99 -25.58 14.01
C ASP A 29 1.49 -24.95 12.71
N ARG A 30 2.51 -25.58 12.09
CA ARG A 30 3.08 -25.19 10.80
C ARG A 30 2.03 -25.05 9.70
N ASP A 31 1.01 -25.91 9.67
CA ASP A 31 -0.02 -25.88 8.62
C ASP A 31 -0.87 -24.61 8.72
N GLY A 32 -1.20 -24.17 9.95
CA GLY A 32 -1.91 -22.92 10.19
C GLY A 32 -1.06 -21.68 9.89
N LEU A 33 0.23 -21.74 10.22
CA LEU A 33 1.19 -20.68 9.92
C LEU A 33 1.38 -20.52 8.41
N ALA A 34 1.55 -21.62 7.68
CA ALA A 34 1.66 -21.62 6.23
C ALA A 34 0.41 -21.05 5.56
N GLN A 35 -0.80 -21.46 6.00
CA GLN A 35 -2.05 -20.88 5.51
C GLN A 35 -2.09 -19.36 5.70
N THR A 36 -1.64 -18.89 6.88
CA THR A 36 -1.60 -17.45 7.19
C THR A 36 -0.64 -16.72 6.26
N GLN A 37 0.59 -17.21 6.10
CA GLN A 37 1.61 -16.59 5.23
C GLN A 37 1.17 -16.55 3.76
N ILE A 38 0.63 -17.66 3.23
CA ILE A 38 0.13 -17.74 1.85
C ILE A 38 -1.01 -16.75 1.61
N THR A 39 -2.01 -16.74 2.49
CA THR A 39 -3.19 -15.86 2.35
C THR A 39 -2.77 -14.39 2.44
N THR A 40 -1.90 -14.09 3.38
CA THR A 40 -1.43 -12.74 3.66
C THR A 40 -0.61 -12.19 2.48
N HIS A 41 0.34 -12.97 1.96
CA HIS A 41 1.11 -12.58 0.79
C HIS A 41 0.21 -12.29 -0.41
N TRP A 42 -0.76 -13.18 -0.69
CA TRP A 42 -1.73 -12.95 -1.76
C TRP A 42 -2.53 -11.66 -1.56
N GLN A 43 -3.01 -11.40 -0.34
CA GLN A 43 -3.78 -10.20 -0.01
C GLN A 43 -2.95 -8.92 -0.20
N ASP A 44 -1.70 -8.92 0.23
CA ASP A 44 -0.82 -7.75 0.10
C ASP A 44 -0.50 -7.47 -1.36
N THR A 45 -0.11 -8.50 -2.11
CA THR A 45 0.21 -8.35 -3.54
C THR A 45 -1.03 -7.87 -4.32
N ALA A 46 -2.20 -8.49 -4.08
CA ALA A 46 -3.44 -8.04 -4.71
C ALA A 46 -3.80 -6.60 -4.29
N GLY A 47 -3.63 -6.25 -3.01
CA GLY A 47 -3.88 -4.90 -2.50
C GLY A 47 -3.00 -3.86 -3.19
N ALA A 48 -1.69 -4.11 -3.27
CA ALA A 48 -0.73 -3.23 -3.92
C ALA A 48 -1.00 -3.09 -5.43
N ASP A 49 -1.29 -4.20 -6.12
CA ASP A 49 -1.55 -4.19 -7.57
C ASP A 49 -2.88 -3.51 -7.93
N MET A 50 -3.91 -3.64 -7.09
CA MET A 50 -5.25 -3.11 -7.37
C MET A 50 -5.42 -1.64 -6.93
N ILE A 51 -4.80 -1.24 -5.82
CA ILE A 51 -4.95 0.10 -5.23
C ILE A 51 -3.80 1.01 -5.62
N GLY A 52 -2.61 0.44 -5.81
CA GLY A 52 -1.37 1.14 -6.15
C GLY A 52 -0.32 0.99 -5.03
N PRO A 53 0.95 0.74 -5.37
CA PRO A 53 2.04 0.73 -4.39
C PRO A 53 2.50 2.14 -4.01
N GLY A 54 3.10 2.27 -2.83
CA GLY A 54 3.74 3.50 -2.35
C GLY A 54 2.78 4.66 -2.01
N VAL A 55 1.48 4.39 -1.88
CA VAL A 55 0.46 5.40 -1.59
C VAL A 55 -0.30 5.12 -0.30
N MET A 56 -0.77 6.19 0.34
CA MET A 56 -1.86 6.08 1.30
C MET A 56 -3.17 6.27 0.57
N ALA A 57 -3.87 5.17 0.29
CA ALA A 57 -5.16 5.19 -0.36
C ALA A 57 -6.30 5.23 0.66
N ILE A 58 -7.23 6.17 0.50
CA ILE A 58 -8.38 6.37 1.38
C ILE A 58 -9.68 6.09 0.61
N PRO A 59 -10.62 5.31 1.14
CA PRO A 59 -11.87 5.04 0.45
C PRO A 59 -12.66 6.33 0.21
N ALA A 60 -13.26 6.48 -0.97
CA ALA A 60 -14.10 7.64 -1.31
C ALA A 60 -15.33 7.80 -0.39
N SER A 61 -15.76 6.74 0.30
CA SER A 61 -16.83 6.81 1.32
C SER A 61 -16.41 7.52 2.61
N ASP A 62 -15.11 7.66 2.86
CA ASP A 62 -14.57 8.32 4.05
C ASP A 62 -13.26 9.06 3.72
N VAL A 63 -13.37 10.11 2.90
CA VAL A 63 -12.24 10.93 2.43
C VAL A 63 -11.44 11.60 3.56
N ASN A 64 -11.96 11.61 4.78
CA ASN A 64 -11.30 12.22 5.93
C ASN A 64 -10.43 11.25 6.72
N ALA A 65 -10.53 9.94 6.50
CA ALA A 65 -9.75 8.95 7.26
C ALA A 65 -8.24 9.18 7.16
N PHE A 66 -7.52 9.18 8.29
CA PHE A 66 -6.08 9.48 8.37
C PHE A 66 -5.66 10.90 7.95
N ARG A 67 -6.60 11.84 7.74
CA ARG A 67 -6.23 13.24 7.49
C ARG A 67 -5.49 13.80 8.70
N VAL A 68 -4.29 14.35 8.47
CA VAL A 68 -3.59 15.17 9.47
C VAL A 68 -4.27 16.53 9.51
N SER A 69 -4.97 16.83 10.60
CA SER A 69 -5.69 18.11 10.76
C SER A 69 -4.85 19.18 11.44
N GLU A 70 -3.98 18.78 12.35
CA GLU A 70 -3.12 19.69 13.12
C GLU A 70 -1.76 19.05 13.33
N ALA A 71 -0.72 19.88 13.41
CA ALA A 71 0.62 19.47 13.80
C ALA A 71 1.25 20.55 14.69
N SER A 72 1.89 20.16 15.78
CA SER A 72 2.55 21.12 16.67
C SER A 72 3.83 20.57 17.27
N VAL A 73 4.73 21.47 17.65
CA VAL A 73 5.90 21.13 18.48
C VAL A 73 5.57 21.43 19.94
N SER A 74 5.63 20.42 20.81
CA SER A 74 5.45 20.55 22.25
C SER A 74 6.46 19.68 22.98
N ASP A 75 7.12 20.22 23.99
CA ASP A 75 8.06 19.50 24.86
C ASP A 75 9.15 18.71 24.09
N GLY A 76 9.66 19.28 22.99
CA GLY A 76 10.68 18.65 22.15
C GLY A 76 10.16 17.48 21.29
N GLN A 77 8.85 17.35 21.15
CA GLN A 77 8.20 16.34 20.33
C GLN A 77 7.27 16.97 19.30
N VAL A 78 7.08 16.28 18.18
CA VAL A 78 6.07 16.66 17.19
C VAL A 78 4.80 15.87 17.45
N LEU A 79 3.71 16.58 17.73
CA LEU A 79 2.37 16.03 17.92
C LEU A 79 1.56 16.21 16.64
N LEU A 80 0.96 15.13 16.18
CA LEU A 80 0.07 15.11 15.02
C LEU A 80 -1.33 14.71 15.45
N THR A 81 -2.33 15.46 15.01
CA THR A 81 -3.75 15.14 15.21
C THR A 81 -4.30 14.57 13.91
N LEU A 82 -4.84 13.35 13.96
CA LEU A 82 -5.39 12.65 12.80
C LEU A 82 -6.87 12.35 12.96
N ARG A 83 -7.60 12.37 11.84
CA ARG A 83 -8.96 11.87 11.77
C ARG A 83 -8.98 10.32 11.78
N PRO A 84 -9.90 9.69 12.54
CA PRO A 84 -10.06 8.24 12.54
C PRO A 84 -10.62 7.73 11.21
N GLY A 85 -10.61 6.41 11.02
CA GLY A 85 -11.12 5.73 9.82
C GLY A 85 -10.15 4.67 9.31
N HIS A 86 -10.30 4.27 8.05
CA HIS A 86 -9.49 3.22 7.43
C HIS A 86 -8.90 3.64 6.09
N GLY A 87 -7.84 2.94 5.68
CA GLY A 87 -7.23 3.09 4.37
C GLY A 87 -6.22 1.98 4.09
N TRP A 88 -5.53 2.10 2.96
CA TRP A 88 -4.53 1.15 2.52
C TRP A 88 -3.19 1.84 2.35
N ALA A 89 -2.21 1.45 3.15
CA ALA A 89 -0.84 1.92 3.06
C ALA A 89 -0.03 0.90 2.26
N ASP A 90 0.37 1.24 1.04
CA ASP A 90 1.08 0.32 0.14
C ASP A 90 0.31 -0.99 -0.09
N GLY A 91 -1.03 -0.89 -0.17
CA GLY A 91 -1.93 -2.05 -0.27
C GLY A 91 -2.33 -2.69 1.07
N LEU A 92 -1.63 -2.41 2.17
CA LEU A 92 -1.94 -2.99 3.49
C LEU A 92 -3.08 -2.22 4.17
N LEU A 93 -4.14 -2.92 4.55
CA LEU A 93 -5.26 -2.35 5.29
C LEU A 93 -4.81 -1.88 6.69
N VAL A 94 -5.07 -0.61 6.99
CA VAL A 94 -4.82 0.02 8.28
C VAL A 94 -6.09 0.67 8.83
N HIS A 95 -6.25 0.62 10.15
CA HIS A 95 -7.40 1.18 10.86
C HIS A 95 -6.93 2.09 11.99
N LEU A 96 -7.46 3.32 12.01
CA LEU A 96 -7.49 4.18 13.19
C LEU A 96 -8.89 4.10 13.78
N LYS A 97 -8.98 3.62 15.02
CA LYS A 97 -10.25 3.36 15.72
C LYS A 97 -11.20 4.56 15.65
N ASP A 98 -12.45 4.30 15.28
CA ASP A 98 -13.52 5.30 15.20
C ASP A 98 -13.68 6.11 16.49
N GLY A 99 -14.00 7.40 16.36
CA GLY A 99 -14.21 8.30 17.50
C GLY A 99 -13.83 9.75 17.19
N GLU A 100 -13.24 10.41 18.19
CA GLU A 100 -12.68 11.75 18.04
C GLU A 100 -11.30 11.72 17.35
N ALA A 101 -10.77 12.90 17.03
CA ALA A 101 -9.44 12.99 16.46
C ALA A 101 -8.38 12.42 17.43
N ILE A 102 -7.38 11.74 16.87
CA ILE A 102 -6.36 11.02 17.63
C ILE A 102 -5.05 11.80 17.56
N ALA A 103 -4.51 12.17 18.72
CA ALA A 103 -3.19 12.75 18.85
C ALA A 103 -2.11 11.66 18.97
N ARG A 104 -1.01 11.82 18.24
CA ARG A 104 0.13 10.88 18.18
C ARG A 104 1.44 11.64 18.12
N VAL A 105 2.47 11.06 18.73
CA VAL A 105 3.85 11.54 18.58
C VAL A 105 4.42 11.05 17.25
N ALA A 106 5.07 11.94 16.51
CA ALA A 106 5.83 11.62 15.31
C ALA A 106 7.34 11.77 15.55
N THR A 107 8.13 10.89 14.94
CA THR A 107 9.59 10.84 15.11
C THR A 107 10.30 10.82 13.76
N TYR A 108 11.47 11.45 13.66
CA TYR A 108 12.20 11.46 12.39
C TYR A 108 12.71 10.07 11.99
N LEU A 109 12.63 9.78 10.70
CA LEU A 109 13.34 8.65 10.11
C LEU A 109 14.85 8.84 10.29
N THR A 110 15.53 7.74 10.59
CA THR A 110 16.97 7.68 10.85
C THR A 110 17.71 7.02 9.67
N PRO A 111 19.05 7.04 9.64
CA PRO A 111 19.82 6.31 8.65
C PRO A 111 19.45 4.81 8.62
N PRO A 112 19.45 4.17 7.45
CA PRO A 112 19.92 4.70 6.17
C PRO A 112 18.89 5.55 5.40
N VAL A 113 17.62 5.58 5.81
CA VAL A 113 16.53 6.22 5.07
C VAL A 113 16.71 7.74 4.98
N GLN A 114 17.18 8.36 6.08
CA GLN A 114 17.49 9.79 6.10
C GLN A 114 18.83 10.02 6.79
N SER A 115 19.81 10.50 6.02
CA SER A 115 21.17 10.79 6.48
C SER A 115 21.65 12.16 5.97
N PRO A 116 22.05 13.09 6.85
CA PRO A 116 21.99 13.00 8.32
C PRO A 116 20.54 12.95 8.84
N ALA A 117 20.34 12.38 10.04
CA ALA A 117 19.03 12.39 10.68
C ALA A 117 18.62 13.83 11.00
N ALA A 118 17.40 14.22 10.65
CA ALA A 118 16.82 15.48 11.11
C ALA A 118 16.36 15.35 12.58
N THR A 119 16.27 16.49 13.26
CA THR A 119 15.84 16.57 14.67
C THR A 119 14.75 17.63 14.85
N VAL A 120 13.97 17.52 15.93
CA VAL A 120 12.92 18.50 16.25
C VAL A 120 13.51 19.91 16.44
N ASP A 121 14.71 20.01 17.03
CA ASP A 121 15.42 21.28 17.21
C ASP A 121 15.81 21.98 15.89
N SER A 122 15.78 21.26 14.77
CA SER A 122 16.08 21.80 13.45
C SER A 122 14.83 22.26 12.68
N ILE A 123 13.67 22.31 13.34
CA ILE A 123 12.43 22.88 12.81
C ILE A 123 12.48 24.40 12.97
N ASP A 124 12.24 25.12 11.88
CA ASP A 124 12.21 26.59 11.81
C ASP A 124 11.19 27.03 10.74
N GLU A 125 10.94 28.34 10.63
CA GLU A 125 10.02 28.91 9.65
C GLU A 125 10.38 28.46 8.22
N ASN A 126 9.38 28.02 7.46
CA ASN A 126 9.48 27.49 6.09
C ASN A 126 10.24 26.16 5.94
N VAL A 127 10.66 25.52 7.03
CA VAL A 127 11.13 24.13 6.98
C VAL A 127 9.94 23.24 6.59
N ARG A 128 10.20 22.25 5.73
CA ARG A 128 9.18 21.33 5.25
C ARG A 128 9.50 19.90 5.66
N ASP A 129 8.52 19.24 6.26
CA ASP A 129 8.62 17.83 6.65
C ASP A 129 7.43 17.04 6.06
N ALA A 130 7.69 15.88 5.48
CA ALA A 130 6.65 14.93 5.16
C ALA A 130 6.31 14.09 6.39
N VAL A 131 5.01 13.99 6.70
CA VAL A 131 4.47 12.98 7.60
C VAL A 131 4.39 11.67 6.83
N VAL A 132 5.02 10.64 7.35
CA VAL A 132 5.08 9.29 6.77
C VAL A 132 4.40 8.31 7.71
N LEU A 133 3.45 7.54 7.20
CA LEU A 133 2.92 6.37 7.90
C LEU A 133 3.86 5.19 7.63
N GLU A 134 4.55 4.73 8.67
CA GLU A 134 5.35 3.52 8.64
C GLU A 134 4.50 2.36 9.18
N VAL A 135 4.28 1.35 8.36
CA VAL A 135 3.39 0.20 8.63
C VAL A 135 4.19 -1.08 8.58
N TRP A 136 3.92 -1.99 9.49
CA TRP A 136 4.56 -3.30 9.51
C TRP A 136 3.66 -4.36 10.13
N ARG A 137 4.07 -5.61 9.99
CA ARG A 137 3.42 -6.73 10.67
C ARG A 137 4.25 -7.28 11.80
N GLU A 138 3.59 -7.45 12.93
CA GLU A 138 4.15 -8.04 14.13
C GLU A 138 3.23 -9.13 14.67
N ALA A 139 3.80 -10.00 15.50
CA ALA A 139 3.01 -10.98 16.24
C ALA A 139 2.74 -10.44 17.64
N ILE A 140 1.48 -10.48 18.05
CA ILE A 140 1.03 -10.09 19.39
C ILE A 140 0.75 -11.37 20.17
N ASN A 141 1.52 -11.54 21.23
CA ASN A 141 1.37 -12.67 22.14
C ASN A 141 0.14 -12.47 23.06
N GLY A 142 -0.48 -13.57 23.49
CA GLY A 142 -1.61 -13.55 24.41
C GLY A 142 -1.35 -12.74 25.68
N PHE A 143 -0.14 -12.84 26.24
CA PHE A 143 0.27 -12.12 27.44
C PHE A 143 0.52 -10.62 27.23
N GLN A 144 0.61 -10.12 26.00
CA GLN A 144 0.64 -8.67 25.73
C GLN A 144 -0.75 -8.06 25.99
N ILE A 145 -1.82 -8.71 25.51
CA ILE A 145 -3.21 -8.25 25.64
C ILE A 145 -4.09 -9.36 26.25
N PRO A 146 -3.85 -9.75 27.52
CA PRO A 146 -4.46 -10.94 28.10
C PRO A 146 -5.97 -10.86 28.17
N SER A 147 -6.54 -9.68 28.42
CA SER A 147 -7.99 -9.47 28.47
C SER A 147 -8.72 -9.76 27.16
N THR A 148 -8.00 -9.74 26.03
CA THR A 148 -8.57 -9.94 24.70
C THR A 148 -8.22 -11.30 24.13
N LEU A 149 -6.99 -11.77 24.36
CA LEU A 149 -6.44 -12.95 23.68
C LEU A 149 -6.43 -14.21 24.53
N ILE A 150 -6.52 -14.10 25.86
CA ILE A 150 -6.52 -15.25 26.76
C ILE A 150 -7.96 -15.56 27.20
N GLU A 151 -8.40 -16.80 26.94
CA GLU A 151 -9.72 -17.27 27.36
C GLU A 151 -9.71 -17.58 28.86
N ALA A 152 -10.40 -16.74 29.64
CA ALA A 152 -10.48 -16.86 31.09
C ALA A 152 -11.10 -18.20 31.53
N ALA A 153 -12.03 -18.76 30.75
CA ALA A 153 -12.65 -20.05 31.05
C ALA A 153 -11.69 -21.25 30.96
N LEU A 154 -10.58 -21.12 30.22
CA LEU A 154 -9.56 -22.17 30.10
C LEU A 154 -8.49 -22.09 31.19
N GLY A 155 -8.59 -21.12 32.12
CA GLY A 155 -7.63 -20.96 33.21
C GLY A 155 -6.34 -20.23 32.81
N GLY A 156 -6.39 -19.44 31.74
CA GLY A 156 -5.28 -18.58 31.33
C GLY A 156 -4.21 -19.13 30.36
N PRO A 157 -4.37 -20.29 29.67
CA PRO A 157 -3.34 -20.77 28.75
C PRO A 157 -3.19 -19.86 27.52
N ASP A 158 -1.95 -19.65 27.09
CA ASP A 158 -1.65 -19.12 25.77
C ASP A 158 -1.88 -20.21 24.72
N THR A 159 -2.48 -19.85 23.60
CA THR A 159 -2.87 -20.82 22.56
C THR A 159 -2.35 -20.44 21.19
N THR A 160 -2.50 -19.18 20.81
CA THR A 160 -2.19 -18.69 19.48
C THR A 160 -1.91 -17.20 19.53
N GLU A 161 -0.88 -16.76 18.82
CA GLU A 161 -0.61 -15.33 18.64
C GLU A 161 -1.51 -14.71 17.57
N ARG A 162 -1.53 -13.38 17.49
CA ARG A 162 -2.22 -12.64 16.42
C ARG A 162 -1.23 -11.88 15.57
N LEU A 163 -1.38 -12.00 14.25
CA LEU A 163 -0.70 -11.13 13.30
C LEU A 163 -1.38 -9.77 13.31
N HIS A 164 -0.65 -8.73 13.73
CA HIS A 164 -1.14 -7.37 13.87
C HIS A 164 -0.44 -6.46 12.87
N THR A 165 -1.22 -5.65 12.14
CA THR A 165 -0.69 -4.55 11.31
C THR A 165 -0.48 -3.34 12.20
N ALA A 166 0.75 -3.17 12.66
CA ALA A 166 1.15 -2.03 13.48
C ALA A 166 1.54 -0.84 12.60
N MET A 167 1.51 0.35 13.20
CA MET A 167 1.84 1.59 12.50
C MET A 167 2.51 2.59 13.44
N ALA A 168 3.34 3.45 12.86
CA ALA A 168 3.98 4.59 13.51
C ALA A 168 3.94 5.82 12.60
N LEU A 169 3.86 7.00 13.21
CA LEU A 169 4.02 8.26 12.47
C LEU A 169 5.48 8.67 12.49
N ARG A 170 6.02 8.88 11.30
CA ARG A 170 7.39 9.30 11.09
C ARG A 170 7.45 10.64 10.37
N LEU A 171 8.58 11.32 10.50
CA LEU A 171 8.88 12.56 9.80
C LEU A 171 10.07 12.37 8.85
N PHE A 172 9.97 12.96 7.67
CA PHE A 172 11.05 13.01 6.68
C PHE A 172 11.26 14.46 6.22
N ARG A 173 12.45 14.99 6.44
CA ARG A 173 12.86 16.36 6.09
C ARG A 173 12.97 16.50 4.58
N LEU A 174 12.19 17.42 4.02
CA LEU A 174 12.16 17.66 2.59
C LEU A 174 13.24 18.65 2.16
N SER A 175 13.98 18.26 1.12
CA SER A 175 14.84 19.13 0.34
C SER A 175 14.02 19.93 -0.69
N SER A 176 14.65 20.96 -1.28
CA SER A 176 14.03 21.76 -2.34
C SER A 176 13.57 20.88 -3.52
N GLY A 177 12.32 21.06 -3.96
CA GLY A 177 11.71 20.29 -5.04
C GLY A 177 11.09 18.94 -4.62
N GLN A 178 11.26 18.50 -3.38
CA GLN A 178 10.62 17.29 -2.87
C GLN A 178 9.15 17.55 -2.46
N ASN A 179 8.31 16.55 -2.71
CA ASN A 179 6.88 16.54 -2.42
C ASN A 179 6.36 15.11 -2.19
N CYS A 180 5.08 14.96 -1.84
CA CYS A 180 4.43 13.67 -1.57
C CYS A 180 4.68 12.58 -2.62
N HIS A 181 4.81 12.94 -3.89
CA HIS A 181 4.85 11.97 -4.99
C HIS A 181 6.27 11.49 -5.28
N ASN A 182 7.25 12.40 -5.22
CA ASN A 182 8.62 12.09 -5.62
C ASN A 182 9.50 11.54 -4.48
N ILE A 183 9.04 11.60 -3.22
CA ILE A 183 9.75 10.98 -2.10
C ILE A 183 9.47 9.48 -1.94
N ARG A 184 8.47 8.92 -2.63
CA ARG A 184 8.02 7.52 -2.45
C ARG A 184 9.20 6.54 -2.56
N ASN A 185 10.02 6.67 -3.60
CA ASN A 185 11.20 5.81 -3.81
C ASN A 185 12.29 6.00 -2.74
N LEU A 186 12.35 7.16 -2.07
CA LEU A 186 13.30 7.42 -0.97
C LEU A 186 12.86 6.77 0.34
N LEU A 187 11.58 6.42 0.46
CA LEU A 187 11.00 5.79 1.64
C LEU A 187 11.04 4.25 1.58
N GLU A 188 11.37 3.68 0.41
CA GLU A 188 11.46 2.23 0.20
C GLU A 188 12.42 1.56 1.20
N ASP A 189 12.01 0.40 1.70
CA ASP A 189 12.81 -0.39 2.63
C ASP A 189 13.81 -1.26 1.86
N ASN A 190 15.07 -0.81 1.77
CA ASN A 190 16.10 -1.53 1.02
C ASN A 190 16.69 -2.69 1.83
N THR A 191 16.19 -3.90 1.59
CA THR A 191 16.64 -5.12 2.27
C THR A 191 18.04 -5.58 1.89
N ASP A 192 18.57 -5.15 0.74
CA ASP A 192 19.91 -5.54 0.28
C ASP A 192 21.03 -4.87 1.08
N SER A 193 20.71 -3.77 1.78
CA SER A 193 21.63 -3.06 2.67
C SER A 193 21.69 -3.63 4.11
N LEU A 194 20.82 -4.58 4.42
CA LEU A 194 20.75 -5.21 5.73
C LEU A 194 21.84 -6.26 5.87
N GLY A 195 22.37 -6.38 7.08
CA GLY A 195 23.40 -7.38 7.37
C GLY A 195 22.91 -8.79 7.11
N ARG A 196 23.84 -9.64 6.68
CA ARG A 196 23.58 -11.05 6.37
C ARG A 196 24.07 -11.94 7.50
N LEU A 197 23.40 -13.07 7.66
CA LEU A 197 23.78 -14.12 8.59
C LEU A 197 23.95 -15.43 7.82
N THR A 198 25.06 -16.11 8.11
CA THR A 198 25.25 -17.53 7.80
C THR A 198 25.13 -18.32 9.11
N VAL A 199 24.36 -19.41 9.05
CA VAL A 199 24.23 -20.35 10.16
C VAL A 199 24.63 -21.72 9.63
N SER A 200 25.61 -22.33 10.29
CA SER A 200 26.08 -23.67 9.97
C SER A 200 26.15 -24.53 11.22
N LEU A 201 26.18 -25.84 11.04
CA LEU A 201 26.51 -26.78 12.09
C LEU A 201 28.01 -27.09 12.03
N GLN A 202 28.58 -27.44 13.18
CA GLN A 202 29.91 -28.01 13.24
C GLN A 202 29.98 -29.22 12.29
N PRO A 203 30.99 -29.32 11.42
CA PRO A 203 31.11 -30.44 10.50
C PRO A 203 31.10 -31.78 11.24
N THR A 204 30.39 -32.77 10.69
CA THR A 204 30.39 -34.12 11.27
C THR A 204 31.71 -34.82 11.00
N GLU A 205 32.35 -35.33 12.04
CA GLU A 205 33.55 -36.16 11.91
C GLU A 205 33.12 -37.62 11.75
N VAL A 206 33.44 -38.22 10.61
CA VAL A 206 33.15 -39.63 10.33
C VAL A 206 34.44 -40.44 10.46
N ILE A 207 34.42 -41.49 11.28
CA ILE A 207 35.51 -42.46 11.34
C ILE A 207 35.27 -43.49 10.23
N ASP A 208 36.17 -43.53 9.25
CA ASP A 208 36.13 -44.48 8.14
C ASP A 208 36.36 -45.93 8.60
N GLY A 209 35.55 -46.85 8.06
CA GLY A 209 35.62 -48.30 8.31
C GLY A 209 34.52 -49.07 7.56
N ASP A 210 34.45 -50.40 7.73
CA ASP A 210 33.42 -51.26 7.09
C ASP A 210 31.97 -50.88 7.51
N CYS A 211 31.83 -50.19 8.63
CA CYS A 211 30.62 -49.49 9.08
C CYS A 211 31.04 -48.09 9.58
N PRO A 212 30.93 -47.02 8.76
CA PRO A 212 31.32 -45.68 9.17
C PRO A 212 30.46 -45.19 10.34
N VAL A 213 31.10 -44.63 11.37
CA VAL A 213 30.43 -44.10 12.57
C VAL A 213 30.72 -42.61 12.67
N VAL A 214 29.69 -41.81 12.91
CA VAL A 214 29.83 -40.38 13.23
C VAL A 214 30.41 -40.26 14.64
N ALA A 215 31.64 -39.77 14.74
CA ALA A 215 32.38 -39.61 15.99
C ALA A 215 32.06 -38.31 16.72
N GLY A 216 31.50 -37.31 16.01
CA GLY A 216 31.11 -36.03 16.56
C GLY A 216 30.65 -35.03 15.49
N GLY A 217 30.31 -33.81 15.91
CA GLY A 217 29.80 -32.74 15.05
C GLY A 217 28.31 -32.82 14.77
N GLY A 218 27.80 -31.87 13.98
CA GLY A 218 26.39 -31.65 13.75
C GLY A 218 25.70 -30.91 14.90
N TYR A 219 24.38 -31.05 14.98
CA TYR A 219 23.59 -30.53 16.10
C TYR A 219 23.62 -31.52 17.26
N THR A 220 24.11 -31.07 18.42
CA THR A 220 24.27 -31.92 19.62
C THR A 220 23.18 -31.69 20.67
N GLY A 221 22.18 -30.85 20.37
CA GLY A 221 21.07 -30.61 21.28
C GLY A 221 20.08 -31.78 21.34
N PHE A 222 19.31 -31.84 22.41
CA PHE A 222 18.41 -32.97 22.69
C PHE A 222 17.02 -32.83 22.06
N GLU A 223 16.60 -31.62 21.70
CA GLU A 223 15.22 -31.35 21.25
C GLU A 223 15.14 -30.86 19.80
N HIS A 224 13.96 -30.98 19.21
CA HIS A 224 13.66 -30.37 17.91
C HIS A 224 13.19 -28.94 18.14
N LEU A 225 13.95 -27.96 17.64
CA LEU A 225 13.75 -26.56 18.00
C LEU A 225 13.75 -25.66 16.77
N LEU A 226 13.04 -24.53 16.88
CA LEU A 226 13.14 -23.41 15.95
C LEU A 226 13.89 -22.28 16.64
N TYR A 227 15.16 -22.13 16.28
CA TYR A 227 15.99 -21.07 16.83
C TYR A 227 15.65 -19.73 16.17
N ARG A 228 15.78 -18.67 16.95
CA ARG A 228 15.70 -17.27 16.51
C ARG A 228 16.95 -16.53 16.95
N VAL A 229 17.51 -15.75 16.04
CA VAL A 229 18.55 -14.77 16.30
C VAL A 229 17.98 -13.41 15.92
N GLU A 230 17.91 -12.47 16.85
CA GLU A 230 17.29 -11.16 16.65
C GLU A 230 18.20 -10.04 17.12
N ILE A 231 18.30 -8.97 16.35
CA ILE A 231 19.08 -7.79 16.71
C ILE A 231 18.41 -7.07 17.88
N ALA A 232 19.16 -6.87 18.95
CA ALA A 232 18.70 -6.27 20.19
C ALA A 232 18.78 -4.74 20.13
N GLN A 233 17.90 -4.07 20.88
CA GLN A 233 17.98 -2.63 21.10
C GLN A 233 18.79 -2.35 22.36
N LEU A 234 19.88 -1.58 22.27
CA LEU A 234 20.77 -1.25 23.39
C LEU A 234 21.12 0.24 23.41
N ASP A 235 21.33 0.80 24.60
CA ASP A 235 21.72 2.22 24.76
C ASP A 235 23.16 2.49 24.31
N SER A 236 24.01 1.45 24.30
CA SER A 236 25.42 1.54 23.87
C SER A 236 25.58 1.81 22.38
N GLY A 237 24.55 1.52 21.56
CA GLY A 237 24.61 1.56 20.11
C GLY A 237 25.49 0.48 19.48
N ILE A 238 26.04 -0.45 20.28
CA ILE A 238 26.86 -1.56 19.77
C ILE A 238 25.95 -2.62 19.15
N PRO A 239 26.12 -2.96 17.85
CA PRO A 239 25.32 -4.00 17.20
C PRO A 239 25.46 -5.34 17.93
N SER A 240 24.35 -5.79 18.49
CA SER A 240 24.26 -6.98 19.35
C SER A 240 22.99 -7.74 19.02
N PHE A 241 22.97 -9.03 19.34
CA PHE A 241 21.83 -9.90 19.12
C PHE A 241 21.44 -10.63 20.40
N VAL A 242 20.14 -10.88 20.52
CA VAL A 242 19.55 -11.86 21.43
C VAL A 242 19.22 -13.12 20.64
N TRP A 243 19.21 -14.26 21.33
CA TRP A 243 18.82 -15.51 20.71
C TRP A 243 17.85 -16.29 21.59
N SER A 244 17.01 -17.11 20.95
CA SER A 244 16.05 -17.96 21.62
C SER A 244 15.97 -19.31 20.93
N GLN A 245 16.00 -20.38 21.72
CA GLN A 245 15.75 -21.74 21.24
C GLN A 245 14.24 -22.04 21.04
N PHE A 246 13.37 -21.15 21.52
CA PHE A 246 11.90 -21.25 21.44
C PHE A 246 11.33 -20.18 20.48
N ASN A 247 12.10 -19.72 19.50
CA ASN A 247 11.74 -18.62 18.58
C ASN A 247 11.16 -17.36 19.27
N GLY A 248 11.66 -17.03 20.47
CA GLY A 248 11.20 -15.89 21.27
C GLY A 248 9.84 -16.09 21.93
N GLY A 249 9.39 -17.34 22.06
CA GLY A 249 8.12 -17.75 22.67
C GLY A 249 8.14 -17.87 24.20
N LEU A 250 9.31 -17.83 24.85
CA LEU A 250 9.37 -17.82 26.31
C LEU A 250 9.08 -16.40 26.84
N VAL A 251 7.85 -16.21 27.33
CA VAL A 251 7.31 -14.90 27.72
C VAL A 251 6.52 -14.99 29.01
N GLY A 252 6.21 -13.85 29.63
CA GLY A 252 5.36 -13.79 30.80
C GLY A 252 4.85 -12.39 31.09
N ARG A 253 4.17 -12.24 32.24
CA ARG A 253 3.89 -10.93 32.83
C ARG A 253 4.39 -10.91 34.25
N GLY A 254 4.90 -9.77 34.71
CA GLY A 254 5.38 -9.65 36.07
C GLY A 254 5.29 -8.26 36.66
N LEU A 255 5.29 -8.20 37.99
CA LEU A 255 5.34 -6.95 38.76
C LEU A 255 6.79 -6.57 39.00
N PHE A 256 7.22 -5.45 38.43
CA PHE A 256 8.57 -4.95 38.53
C PHE A 256 8.75 -4.18 39.85
N ASN A 257 9.71 -4.62 40.68
CA ASN A 257 10.07 -3.96 41.93
C ASN A 257 11.43 -3.26 41.77
N THR A 258 11.40 -1.94 41.63
CA THR A 258 12.61 -1.14 41.43
C THR A 258 13.49 -1.02 42.67
N ALA A 259 12.95 -1.27 43.87
CA ALA A 259 13.71 -1.19 45.11
C ALA A 259 14.57 -2.43 45.32
N ASP A 260 13.99 -3.61 45.07
CA ASP A 260 14.65 -4.89 45.25
C ASP A 260 15.31 -5.41 43.94
N GLN A 261 15.06 -4.74 42.81
CA GLN A 261 15.53 -5.14 41.47
C GLN A 261 15.04 -6.55 41.11
N THR A 262 13.76 -6.82 41.36
CA THR A 262 13.14 -8.12 41.06
C THR A 262 11.89 -7.96 40.20
N VAL A 263 11.47 -9.07 39.59
CA VAL A 263 10.18 -9.18 38.90
C VAL A 263 9.43 -10.39 39.43
N LEU A 264 8.32 -10.16 40.12
CA LEU A 264 7.43 -11.24 40.53
C LEU A 264 6.63 -11.74 39.32
N ILE A 265 6.78 -13.01 38.96
CA ILE A 265 6.11 -13.59 37.81
C ILE A 265 4.63 -13.83 38.14
N THR A 266 3.76 -13.14 37.42
CA THR A 266 2.30 -13.22 37.59
C THR A 266 1.60 -14.06 36.53
N ALA A 267 2.27 -14.34 35.41
CA ALA A 267 1.73 -15.15 34.33
C ALA A 267 2.83 -15.96 33.65
N ASN A 268 2.48 -17.18 33.22
CA ASN A 268 3.33 -18.16 32.53
C ASN A 268 4.52 -18.73 33.33
N LEU A 269 4.47 -18.67 34.67
CA LEU A 269 5.53 -19.21 35.54
C LEU A 269 5.85 -20.68 35.23
N GLN A 270 4.85 -21.51 34.96
CA GLN A 270 5.05 -22.93 34.70
C GLN A 270 5.99 -23.16 33.51
N ALA A 271 5.74 -22.48 32.38
CA ALA A 271 6.57 -22.62 31.19
C ALA A 271 8.01 -22.12 31.43
N ILE A 272 8.16 -21.03 32.20
CA ILE A 272 9.48 -20.48 32.56
C ILE A 272 10.23 -21.46 33.46
N ALA A 273 9.59 -21.97 34.51
CA ALA A 273 10.20 -22.89 35.47
C ALA A 273 10.52 -24.27 34.88
N THR A 274 9.84 -24.69 33.82
CA THR A 274 10.11 -25.97 33.12
C THR A 274 10.89 -25.79 31.82
N SER A 275 11.49 -24.62 31.58
CA SER A 275 12.27 -24.35 30.36
C SER A 275 13.68 -24.93 30.39
N ASP A 276 14.10 -25.51 31.52
CA ASP A 276 15.47 -25.96 31.83
C ASP A 276 16.53 -24.84 31.75
N LEU A 277 16.10 -23.58 31.91
CA LEU A 277 16.94 -22.40 31.96
C LEU A 277 16.74 -21.65 33.29
N ASP A 278 17.84 -21.17 33.86
CA ASP A 278 17.86 -20.35 35.08
C ASP A 278 18.37 -18.93 34.84
N GLN A 279 18.96 -18.66 33.67
CA GLN A 279 19.49 -17.35 33.28
C GLN A 279 18.91 -16.91 31.94
N PHE A 280 18.58 -15.62 31.85
CA PHE A 280 17.95 -15.02 30.68
C PHE A 280 18.47 -13.61 30.43
N TYR A 281 18.35 -13.16 29.18
CA TYR A 281 18.22 -11.74 28.91
C TYR A 281 16.73 -11.39 28.84
N LEU A 282 16.27 -10.55 29.76
CA LEU A 282 14.88 -10.10 29.85
C LEU A 282 14.70 -8.81 29.05
N GLU A 283 13.65 -8.77 28.24
CA GLU A 283 13.13 -7.54 27.62
C GLU A 283 11.71 -7.27 28.14
N ALA A 284 11.49 -6.14 28.80
CA ALA A 284 10.15 -5.64 29.08
C ALA A 284 9.60 -4.94 27.84
N VAL A 285 8.37 -5.25 27.46
CA VAL A 285 7.72 -4.68 26.28
C VAL A 285 6.39 -4.08 26.69
N GLU A 286 6.22 -2.79 26.39
CA GLU A 286 5.05 -2.00 26.77
C GLU A 286 4.42 -1.35 25.55
N TYR A 287 3.12 -1.14 25.61
CA TYR A 287 2.39 -0.42 24.60
C TYR A 287 2.45 1.08 24.89
N ASP A 288 2.95 1.85 23.93
CA ASP A 288 3.05 3.30 24.09
C ASP A 288 1.64 3.94 24.05
N PRO A 289 1.21 4.70 25.07
CA PRO A 289 -0.19 5.09 25.28
C PRO A 289 -0.76 6.02 24.19
N LEU A 290 -2.09 6.02 24.05
CA LEU A 290 -2.81 6.76 22.99
C LEU A 290 -3.71 7.88 23.51
N SER A 291 -3.60 8.24 24.79
CA SER A 291 -4.60 9.13 25.41
C SER A 291 -4.40 10.58 24.96
N PRO A 292 -5.49 11.38 24.81
CA PRO A 292 -5.35 12.80 24.48
C PRO A 292 -4.51 13.60 25.48
N GLY A 293 -4.49 13.19 26.76
CA GLY A 293 -3.69 13.83 27.81
C GLY A 293 -2.24 13.36 27.87
N THR A 294 -1.87 12.29 27.15
CA THR A 294 -0.49 11.79 27.05
C THR A 294 -0.35 11.10 25.69
N PRO A 295 -0.27 11.87 24.59
CA PRO A 295 -0.11 11.31 23.26
C PRO A 295 1.21 10.56 23.18
N GLY A 296 1.15 9.36 22.63
CA GLY A 296 2.31 8.49 22.48
C GLY A 296 2.50 8.02 21.04
N LEU A 297 3.42 7.07 20.86
CA LEU A 297 3.80 6.51 19.56
C LEU A 297 2.77 5.50 19.01
N GLY A 298 2.03 4.85 19.91
CA GLY A 298 0.93 3.96 19.58
C GLY A 298 1.24 2.58 19.01
N HIS A 299 2.40 2.04 19.36
CA HIS A 299 2.80 0.67 19.08
C HIS A 299 3.54 0.06 20.27
N TRP A 300 3.74 -1.26 20.26
CA TRP A 300 4.54 -1.96 21.26
C TRP A 300 6.02 -1.68 21.05
N ARG A 301 6.76 -1.46 22.15
CA ARG A 301 8.20 -1.27 22.12
C ARG A 301 8.86 -1.94 23.32
N VAL A 302 10.12 -2.35 23.14
CA VAL A 302 10.97 -2.66 24.28
C VAL A 302 11.16 -1.35 25.06
N THR A 303 11.01 -1.40 26.39
CA THR A 303 11.22 -0.25 27.28
C THR A 303 12.36 -0.49 28.27
N TYR A 304 12.74 -1.75 28.46
CA TYR A 304 13.78 -2.15 29.39
C TYR A 304 14.42 -3.48 28.98
N GLY A 305 15.74 -3.59 29.14
CA GLY A 305 16.49 -4.80 28.84
C GLY A 305 17.63 -5.05 29.83
N THR A 306 17.68 -6.22 30.47
CA THR A 306 18.75 -6.60 31.41
C THR A 306 18.93 -8.12 31.52
N GLN A 307 20.00 -8.58 32.16
CA GLN A 307 20.12 -9.99 32.55
C GLN A 307 19.24 -10.31 33.75
N ALA A 308 18.60 -11.47 33.72
CA ALA A 308 17.67 -11.95 34.74
C ALA A 308 18.02 -13.38 35.14
N THR A 309 17.93 -13.68 36.45
CA THR A 309 18.10 -15.04 36.98
C THR A 309 16.81 -15.51 37.63
N LEU A 310 16.35 -16.72 37.33
CA LEU A 310 15.16 -17.30 37.94
C LEU A 310 15.43 -17.74 39.37
N ASN A 311 14.61 -17.27 40.29
CA ASN A 311 14.67 -17.60 41.70
C ASN A 311 13.26 -17.89 42.24
N GLY A 312 12.84 -19.15 42.12
CA GLY A 312 11.50 -19.57 42.50
C GLY A 312 10.44 -19.00 41.55
N ASP A 313 9.60 -18.10 42.05
CA ASP A 313 8.56 -17.38 41.30
C ASP A 313 8.96 -15.94 40.93
N GLU A 314 10.20 -15.54 41.22
CA GLU A 314 10.74 -14.23 40.90
C GLU A 314 11.91 -14.30 39.91
N LEU A 315 12.16 -13.19 39.21
CA LEU A 315 13.36 -12.95 38.43
C LEU A 315 14.21 -11.90 39.12
N ASP A 316 15.44 -12.26 39.48
CA ASP A 316 16.44 -11.36 40.06
C ASP A 316 17.17 -10.61 38.94
N LEU A 317 17.18 -9.27 39.01
CA LEU A 317 17.76 -8.37 38.01
C LEU A 317 19.02 -7.67 38.57
N ALA A 318 20.03 -8.46 38.93
CA ALA A 318 21.23 -7.95 39.61
C ALA A 318 22.14 -7.09 38.72
N ASP A 319 22.04 -7.24 37.39
CA ASP A 319 22.88 -6.53 36.44
C ASP A 319 22.27 -5.17 36.02
N PRO A 320 23.11 -4.16 35.73
CA PRO A 320 22.62 -2.88 35.24
C PRO A 320 21.92 -3.04 33.88
N PRO A 321 20.86 -2.24 33.62
CA PRO A 321 20.17 -2.30 32.34
C PRO A 321 21.11 -2.01 31.18
N GLN A 322 20.95 -2.80 30.12
CA GLN A 322 21.60 -2.58 28.84
C GLN A 322 20.76 -1.70 27.92
N PHE A 323 19.48 -1.54 28.24
CA PHE A 323 18.56 -0.68 27.54
C PHE A 323 17.46 -0.14 28.46
N GLY A 324 17.21 1.16 28.37
CA GLY A 324 16.03 1.80 28.94
C GLY A 324 15.97 1.78 30.47
N THR A 325 14.77 1.97 31.02
CA THR A 325 14.55 2.14 32.46
C THR A 325 13.56 1.10 32.96
N MET A 326 13.85 0.51 34.12
CA MET A 326 13.00 -0.52 34.71
C MET A 326 11.56 -0.01 34.87
N PRO A 327 10.55 -0.76 34.39
CA PRO A 327 9.16 -0.41 34.62
C PRO A 327 8.88 -0.33 36.13
N GLY A 328 7.95 0.54 36.52
CA GLY A 328 7.50 0.68 37.89
C GLY A 328 5.98 0.70 38.00
N GLY A 329 5.47 0.48 39.21
CA GLY A 329 4.04 0.55 39.54
C GLY A 329 3.41 -0.81 39.82
N ASP A 330 2.10 -0.78 40.10
CA ASP A 330 1.36 -1.93 40.64
C ASP A 330 0.72 -2.82 39.56
N SER A 331 1.02 -2.56 38.28
CA SER A 331 0.44 -3.29 37.15
C SER A 331 1.46 -4.24 36.52
N PRO A 332 1.12 -5.52 36.30
CA PRO A 332 2.05 -6.45 35.66
C PRO A 332 2.40 -6.01 34.24
N VAL A 333 3.68 -6.02 33.90
CA VAL A 333 4.21 -5.68 32.57
C VAL A 333 4.57 -6.96 31.84
N PHE A 334 4.33 -6.99 30.52
CA PHE A 334 4.72 -8.11 29.68
C PHE A 334 6.24 -8.11 29.47
N PHE A 335 6.86 -9.28 29.58
CA PHE A 335 8.28 -9.46 29.31
C PHE A 335 8.52 -10.68 28.42
N ARG A 336 9.65 -10.65 27.72
CA ARG A 336 10.19 -11.76 26.94
C ARG A 336 11.54 -12.17 27.50
N LEU A 337 11.77 -13.48 27.56
CA LEU A 337 13.03 -14.06 28.02
C LEU A 337 13.77 -14.67 26.83
N TRP A 338 15.00 -14.21 26.65
CA TRP A 338 15.94 -14.71 25.67
C TRP A 338 16.99 -15.57 26.37
N ASN A 339 17.57 -16.54 25.65
CA ASN A 339 18.64 -17.37 26.21
C ASN A 339 19.90 -16.54 26.53
N GLY A 340 20.12 -15.41 25.85
CA GLY A 340 21.19 -14.47 26.19
C GLY A 340 21.40 -13.37 25.16
N LEU A 341 22.25 -12.43 25.52
CA LEU A 341 22.70 -11.30 24.70
C LEU A 341 24.18 -11.48 24.31
N ARG A 342 24.54 -11.22 23.05
CA ARG A 342 25.91 -11.31 22.52
C ARG A 342 26.19 -10.18 21.52
N ALA A 343 27.44 -9.75 21.42
CA ALA A 343 27.85 -8.76 20.43
C ALA A 343 28.06 -9.41 19.06
N ILE A 344 27.67 -8.73 17.98
CA ILE A 344 27.90 -9.24 16.62
C ILE A 344 29.40 -9.39 16.31
N ALA A 345 30.23 -8.53 16.89
CA ALA A 345 31.68 -8.54 16.70
C ALA A 345 32.37 -9.85 17.12
N ASP A 346 31.73 -10.66 17.99
CA ASP A 346 32.27 -11.95 18.45
C ASP A 346 31.98 -13.11 17.47
N PHE A 347 31.11 -12.86 16.48
CA PHE A 347 30.59 -13.84 15.52
C PHE A 347 30.80 -13.39 14.07
N LEU A 348 31.90 -12.68 13.80
CA LEU A 348 32.28 -12.31 12.44
C LEU A 348 32.92 -13.48 11.70
N ALA A 349 32.98 -13.36 10.37
CA ALA A 349 33.68 -14.33 9.52
C ALA A 349 35.12 -14.56 10.02
N PRO A 350 35.55 -15.82 10.16
CA PRO A 350 36.89 -16.13 10.64
C PRO A 350 37.95 -15.69 9.63
N ALA A 351 39.19 -15.53 10.11
CA ALA A 351 40.33 -15.39 9.21
C ALA A 351 40.44 -16.64 8.30
N PRO A 352 41.01 -16.52 7.08
CA PRO A 352 41.12 -17.66 6.16
C PRO A 352 41.74 -18.90 6.81
N GLY A 353 40.99 -20.01 6.81
CA GLY A 353 41.38 -21.28 7.44
C GLY A 353 40.98 -21.43 8.91
N GLY A 354 40.28 -20.45 9.49
CA GLY A 354 39.64 -20.56 10.81
C GLY A 354 38.20 -21.08 10.72
N ASP A 355 37.71 -21.59 11.84
CA ASP A 355 36.33 -22.03 12.02
C ASP A 355 35.41 -20.87 12.45
N PRO A 356 34.14 -20.82 11.99
CA PRO A 356 33.15 -19.89 12.53
C PRO A 356 32.89 -20.11 14.02
N THR A 357 32.57 -19.04 14.74
CA THR A 357 32.31 -19.07 16.19
C THR A 357 31.05 -19.87 16.51
N GLU A 358 31.16 -20.81 17.46
CA GLU A 358 30.02 -21.56 17.98
C GLU A 358 29.17 -20.71 18.94
N LEU A 359 27.86 -20.69 18.70
CA LEU A 359 26.87 -20.16 19.63
C LEU A 359 26.58 -21.16 20.73
N ILE A 360 26.07 -22.35 20.36
CA ILE A 360 25.68 -23.43 21.26
C ILE A 360 25.39 -24.73 20.50
N HIS A 361 25.63 -25.90 21.12
CA HIS A 361 25.23 -27.22 20.62
C HIS A 361 25.67 -27.53 19.17
N GLY A 362 26.88 -27.07 18.81
CA GLY A 362 27.42 -27.21 17.45
C GLY A 362 26.85 -26.21 16.44
N ILE A 363 25.94 -25.31 16.83
CA ILE A 363 25.43 -24.24 15.96
C ILE A 363 26.47 -23.12 15.91
N ARG A 364 26.93 -22.77 14.71
CA ARG A 364 27.89 -21.71 14.45
C ARG A 364 27.22 -20.55 13.70
N LEU A 365 27.62 -19.33 14.05
CA LEU A 365 27.12 -18.11 13.41
C LEU A 365 28.26 -17.35 12.74
N GLU A 366 27.93 -16.74 11.60
CA GLU A 366 28.79 -15.80 10.91
C GLU A 366 27.96 -14.61 10.42
N PHE A 367 28.17 -13.46 11.05
CA PHE A 367 27.58 -12.19 10.66
C PHE A 367 28.48 -11.45 9.69
N GLU A 368 27.85 -10.74 8.76
CA GLU A 368 28.51 -9.73 7.96
C GLU A 368 29.04 -8.57 8.84
N ALA A 369 30.21 -8.04 8.52
CA ALA A 369 30.82 -6.99 9.32
C ALA A 369 29.92 -5.73 9.37
N PRO A 370 29.64 -5.13 10.55
CA PRO A 370 28.82 -3.92 10.67
C PRO A 370 29.31 -2.69 9.89
N ALA A 371 30.56 -2.68 9.41
CA ALA A 371 31.07 -1.63 8.55
C ALA A 371 30.54 -1.71 7.10
N ALA A 372 30.09 -2.88 6.67
CA ALA A 372 29.57 -3.15 5.32
C ALA A 372 28.04 -3.27 5.27
N ALA A 373 27.38 -3.34 6.43
CA ALA A 373 25.99 -3.72 6.56
C ALA A 373 25.25 -2.94 7.67
N SER A 374 23.94 -2.79 7.53
CA SER A 374 23.07 -2.21 8.56
C SER A 374 22.38 -3.29 9.39
N TYR A 375 22.42 -3.16 10.71
CA TYR A 375 21.69 -4.01 11.65
C TYR A 375 20.70 -3.16 12.43
N ARG A 376 19.40 -3.44 12.27
CA ARG A 376 18.33 -2.67 12.93
C ARG A 376 17.71 -3.51 14.03
N PRO A 377 17.40 -2.94 15.20
CA PRO A 377 16.69 -3.66 16.25
C PRO A 377 15.40 -4.31 15.73
N GLY A 378 15.18 -5.57 16.11
CA GLY A 378 14.04 -6.36 15.65
C GLY A 378 14.25 -7.13 14.34
N ASP A 379 15.29 -6.83 13.54
CA ASP A 379 15.69 -7.69 12.42
C ASP A 379 16.07 -9.09 12.94
N TYR A 380 15.66 -10.15 12.27
CA TYR A 380 15.85 -11.50 12.77
C TYR A 380 16.02 -12.57 11.69
N TRP A 381 16.56 -13.70 12.12
CA TRP A 381 16.66 -14.95 11.38
C TRP A 381 16.07 -16.08 12.20
N THR A 382 15.49 -17.07 11.52
CA THR A 382 15.00 -18.29 12.15
C THR A 382 15.49 -19.51 11.39
N PHE A 383 15.84 -20.57 12.10
CA PHE A 383 16.26 -21.83 11.50
C PHE A 383 15.84 -23.00 12.38
N ALA A 384 15.39 -24.09 11.75
CA ALA A 384 14.98 -25.29 12.46
C ALA A 384 16.16 -26.26 12.58
N VAL A 385 16.32 -26.85 13.76
CA VAL A 385 17.26 -27.96 14.01
C VAL A 385 16.51 -29.15 14.57
N ARG A 386 16.97 -30.35 14.22
CA ARG A 386 16.35 -31.61 14.63
C ARG A 386 17.37 -32.45 15.41
N ALA A 387 16.98 -32.91 16.59
CA ALA A 387 17.79 -33.82 17.39
C ALA A 387 17.68 -35.29 16.93
N GLY A 388 18.54 -36.14 17.48
CA GLY A 388 18.51 -37.59 17.29
C GLY A 388 18.99 -38.03 15.90
N GLU A 389 18.34 -39.04 15.33
CA GLU A 389 18.71 -39.63 14.03
C GLU A 389 18.24 -38.81 12.82
N ILE A 390 17.54 -37.69 13.04
CA ILE A 390 17.06 -36.83 11.96
C ILE A 390 18.20 -35.93 11.51
N GLY A 391 18.69 -36.16 10.29
CA GLY A 391 19.75 -35.36 9.70
C GLY A 391 19.34 -33.89 9.53
N ASN A 392 20.28 -32.99 9.80
CA ASN A 392 20.19 -31.57 9.49
C ASN A 392 21.11 -31.26 8.31
N PRO A 393 20.77 -30.27 7.47
CA PRO A 393 21.75 -29.75 6.51
C PRO A 393 22.92 -29.10 7.27
N GLU A 394 24.12 -29.18 6.69
CA GLU A 394 25.33 -28.58 7.28
C GLU A 394 25.19 -27.05 7.35
N THR A 395 24.64 -26.44 6.31
CA THR A 395 24.30 -25.01 6.26
C THR A 395 22.79 -24.85 6.43
N LEU A 396 22.39 -24.13 7.47
CA LEU A 396 20.99 -23.85 7.81
C LEU A 396 20.52 -22.52 7.21
N ILE A 397 21.42 -21.53 7.17
CA ILE A 397 21.23 -20.24 6.51
C ILE A 397 22.53 -19.91 5.77
N ASP A 398 22.44 -19.51 4.51
CA ASP A 398 23.59 -19.17 3.67
C ASP A 398 23.56 -17.69 3.29
N ALA A 399 24.30 -16.86 4.02
CA ALA A 399 24.46 -15.42 3.80
C ALA A 399 23.15 -14.68 3.47
N GLN A 400 22.07 -14.98 4.20
CA GLN A 400 20.75 -14.41 3.92
C GLN A 400 20.53 -13.10 4.69
N PRO A 401 19.84 -12.12 4.10
CA PRO A 401 19.35 -10.95 4.85
C PRO A 401 18.31 -11.40 5.89
N PRO A 402 17.96 -10.57 6.88
CA PRO A 402 16.97 -10.94 7.87
C PRO A 402 15.62 -11.23 7.21
N ALA A 403 14.97 -12.31 7.67
CA ALA A 403 13.57 -12.61 7.42
C ALA A 403 12.61 -11.69 8.21
N GLY A 404 13.18 -10.62 8.79
CA GLY A 404 12.60 -9.70 9.74
C GLY A 404 11.43 -8.88 9.22
N ILE A 405 11.06 -7.90 10.04
CA ILE A 405 9.97 -6.98 9.75
C ILE A 405 10.26 -6.25 8.43
N ARG A 406 9.26 -6.21 7.54
CA ARG A 406 9.26 -5.36 6.34
C ARG A 406 8.43 -4.12 6.62
N TYR A 407 9.04 -2.95 6.40
CA TYR A 407 8.38 -1.68 6.64
C TYR A 407 7.81 -1.11 5.34
N HIS A 408 6.53 -0.81 5.34
CA HIS A 408 5.84 -0.10 4.26
C HIS A 408 5.71 1.36 4.68
N ARG A 409 6.25 2.28 3.88
CA ARG A 409 6.29 3.71 4.22
C ARG A 409 5.57 4.53 3.17
N VAL A 410 4.50 5.21 3.57
CA VAL A 410 3.69 6.01 2.65
C VAL A 410 3.51 7.44 3.18
N PRO A 411 3.57 8.46 2.33
CA PRO A 411 3.37 9.84 2.75
C PRO A 411 1.89 10.11 3.05
N LEU A 412 1.61 10.74 4.19
CA LEU A 412 0.27 11.19 4.61
C LEU A 412 0.03 12.66 4.34
N ALA A 413 1.02 13.50 4.65
CA ALA A 413 0.92 14.96 4.50
C ALA A 413 2.31 15.59 4.36
N VAL A 414 2.36 16.84 3.90
CA VAL A 414 3.54 17.71 4.01
C VAL A 414 3.22 18.90 4.89
N LEU A 415 4.02 19.06 5.93
CA LEU A 415 4.01 20.18 6.86
C LEU A 415 4.91 21.28 6.31
N THR A 416 4.43 22.52 6.35
CA THR A 416 5.26 23.72 6.16
C THR A 416 5.25 24.50 7.47
N TRP A 417 6.38 24.49 8.18
CA TRP A 417 6.45 25.04 9.53
C TRP A 417 6.34 26.57 9.54
N ASN A 418 5.43 27.09 10.36
CA ASN A 418 5.31 28.53 10.66
C ASN A 418 6.14 28.90 11.90
N VAL A 419 6.22 30.19 12.19
CA VAL A 419 7.02 30.72 13.33
C VAL A 419 6.52 30.17 14.66
N GLU A 420 5.22 29.97 14.81
CA GLU A 420 4.58 29.45 16.02
C GLU A 420 4.76 27.93 16.21
N GLN A 421 5.26 27.22 15.19
CA GLN A 421 5.35 25.76 15.16
C GLN A 421 4.03 25.06 15.51
N ASN A 422 2.91 25.67 15.08
CA ASN A 422 1.56 25.17 15.31
C ASN A 422 0.76 25.33 14.01
N LEU A 423 0.52 24.21 13.36
CA LEU A 423 0.00 24.11 12.00
C LEU A 423 -1.44 23.63 12.00
N SER A 424 -2.24 24.19 11.10
CA SER A 424 -3.60 23.73 10.85
C SER A 424 -3.80 23.46 9.36
N PHE A 425 -4.53 22.38 9.06
CA PHE A 425 -4.98 22.07 7.71
C PHE A 425 -5.83 23.22 7.12
N ASP A 426 -6.66 23.86 7.95
CA ASP A 426 -7.56 24.93 7.49
C ASP A 426 -6.82 26.25 7.15
N ASN A 427 -5.55 26.38 7.57
CA ASN A 427 -4.69 27.53 7.28
C ASN A 427 -3.73 27.29 6.10
N ASP A 428 -3.89 26.18 5.35
CA ASP A 428 -3.01 25.77 4.25
C ASP A 428 -1.54 25.46 4.64
N ASP A 429 -1.25 25.28 5.93
CA ASP A 429 0.08 24.88 6.42
C ASP A 429 0.40 23.40 6.15
N ILE A 430 -0.64 22.59 5.94
CA ILE A 430 -0.59 21.13 5.79
C ILE A 430 -1.14 20.74 4.42
N ALA A 431 -0.28 20.23 3.55
CA ALA A 431 -0.69 19.67 2.26
C ALA A 431 -1.02 18.19 2.38
N ASP A 432 -2.18 17.77 1.88
CA ASP A 432 -2.62 16.37 1.89
C ASP A 432 -1.89 15.53 0.83
N CYS A 433 -1.32 14.40 1.24
CA CYS A 433 -0.67 13.44 0.33
C CYS A 433 -1.50 12.18 0.06
N ARG A 434 -2.68 12.06 0.68
CA ARG A 434 -3.52 10.85 0.57
C ARG A 434 -4.21 10.81 -0.78
N ASP A 435 -4.25 9.63 -1.37
CA ASP A 435 -4.93 9.37 -2.63
C ASP A 435 -6.34 8.83 -2.36
N VAL A 436 -7.38 9.49 -2.89
CA VAL A 436 -8.75 8.99 -2.74
C VAL A 436 -8.99 7.85 -3.72
N PHE A 437 -9.20 6.66 -3.18
CA PHE A 437 -9.50 5.46 -3.93
C PHE A 437 -11.02 5.30 -4.06
N ASN A 438 -11.52 5.44 -5.29
CA ASN A 438 -12.87 5.01 -5.62
C ASN A 438 -12.94 3.48 -5.62
N PRO A 439 -14.12 2.87 -5.38
CA PRO A 439 -14.29 1.45 -5.64
C PRO A 439 -13.88 1.10 -7.08
N LEU A 440 -13.33 -0.08 -7.32
CA LEU A 440 -12.97 -0.53 -8.68
C LEU A 440 -14.15 -0.51 -9.67
N THR A 441 -15.37 -0.61 -9.16
CA THR A 441 -16.61 -0.47 -9.93
C THR A 441 -16.89 0.97 -10.38
N ASN A 442 -16.20 1.97 -9.84
CA ASN A 442 -16.45 3.41 -10.06
C ASN A 442 -15.14 4.22 -10.25
N GLN A 443 -14.19 3.70 -11.02
CA GLN A 443 -12.90 4.36 -11.28
C GLN A 443 -12.95 5.53 -12.27
N ARG A 444 -14.13 5.89 -12.80
CA ARG A 444 -14.26 6.75 -13.98
C ARG A 444 -14.73 8.15 -13.57
N VAL A 445 -13.79 9.10 -13.46
CA VAL A 445 -14.03 10.42 -12.86
C VAL A 445 -14.77 11.42 -13.78
N CYS A 446 -14.81 11.20 -15.10
CA CYS A 446 -15.46 12.14 -16.04
C CYS A 446 -16.67 11.58 -16.80
N CYS A 447 -16.99 10.29 -16.69
CA CYS A 447 -18.11 9.68 -17.43
C CYS A 447 -19.20 9.29 -16.44
N THR A 448 -20.39 9.88 -16.57
CA THR A 448 -21.58 9.47 -15.81
C THR A 448 -22.00 8.05 -16.19
N PHE A 449 -21.96 7.73 -17.48
CA PHE A 449 -22.16 6.38 -17.99
C PHE A 449 -21.24 6.08 -19.16
N THR A 450 -20.84 4.83 -19.27
CA THR A 450 -20.15 4.29 -20.44
C THR A 450 -21.10 3.45 -21.28
N VAL A 451 -20.94 3.56 -22.60
CA VAL A 451 -21.76 2.82 -23.55
C VAL A 451 -20.87 1.96 -24.42
N GLY A 452 -21.10 0.65 -24.39
CA GLY A 452 -20.51 -0.32 -25.32
C GLY A 452 -21.33 -0.44 -26.60
N ASP A 453 -20.77 -1.09 -27.62
CA ASP A 453 -21.46 -1.34 -28.89
C ASP A 453 -22.40 -2.58 -28.85
N GLY A 454 -22.46 -3.27 -27.69
CA GLY A 454 -23.29 -4.45 -27.47
C GLY A 454 -22.84 -5.69 -28.23
N ARG A 455 -21.63 -5.66 -28.82
CA ARG A 455 -21.06 -6.77 -29.62
C ARG A 455 -19.63 -7.09 -29.20
N SER A 456 -18.75 -6.10 -29.29
CA SER A 456 -17.32 -6.19 -29.04
C SER A 456 -16.91 -5.47 -27.76
N THR A 457 -17.69 -4.46 -27.35
CA THR A 457 -17.51 -3.73 -26.09
C THR A 457 -18.83 -3.62 -25.35
N HIS A 458 -18.74 -3.70 -24.02
CA HIS A 458 -19.87 -3.56 -23.11
C HIS A 458 -19.54 -2.50 -22.05
N GLY A 459 -20.42 -1.52 -21.90
CA GLY A 459 -20.32 -0.45 -20.90
C GLY A 459 -21.31 -0.66 -19.76
N ASP A 460 -21.65 0.42 -19.05
CA ASP A 460 -22.79 0.43 -18.11
C ASP A 460 -24.11 0.17 -18.86
N PHE A 461 -24.15 0.57 -20.14
CA PHE A 461 -25.21 0.24 -21.09
C PHE A 461 -24.62 -0.21 -22.43
N ASP A 462 -25.41 -0.95 -23.22
CA ASP A 462 -25.06 -1.37 -24.59
C ASP A 462 -25.71 -0.50 -25.68
N THR A 463 -26.49 0.52 -25.28
CA THR A 463 -27.12 1.46 -26.22
C THR A 463 -27.10 2.88 -25.68
N ILE A 464 -26.93 3.85 -26.58
CA ILE A 464 -26.88 5.28 -26.23
C ILE A 464 -28.23 5.74 -25.67
N GLU A 465 -29.32 5.22 -26.21
CA GLU A 465 -30.69 5.54 -25.77
C GLU A 465 -31.00 5.00 -24.37
N ALA A 466 -30.40 3.87 -23.96
CA ALA A 466 -30.51 3.41 -22.59
C ALA A 466 -29.76 4.32 -21.61
N ALA A 467 -28.56 4.76 -21.97
CA ALA A 467 -27.80 5.71 -21.16
C ALA A 467 -28.52 7.06 -21.02
N LEU A 468 -29.05 7.62 -22.11
CA LEU A 468 -29.82 8.86 -22.09
C LEU A 468 -31.07 8.79 -21.18
N ARG A 469 -31.75 7.63 -21.14
CA ARG A 469 -32.92 7.42 -20.26
C ARG A 469 -32.56 7.40 -18.78
N HIS A 470 -31.38 6.93 -18.44
CA HIS A 470 -30.90 6.85 -17.05
C HIS A 470 -30.11 8.08 -16.60
N LEU A 471 -29.81 9.01 -17.51
CA LEU A 471 -29.12 10.25 -17.15
C LEU A 471 -29.93 11.06 -16.13
N PRO A 472 -29.29 11.58 -15.07
CA PRO A 472 -29.91 12.50 -14.12
C PRO A 472 -30.54 13.74 -14.79
N ALA A 473 -31.50 14.37 -14.12
CA ALA A 473 -32.16 15.58 -14.61
C ALA A 473 -31.21 16.79 -14.75
N GLN A 474 -30.10 16.79 -14.00
CA GLN A 474 -29.07 17.84 -14.06
C GLN A 474 -28.10 17.71 -15.24
N GLY A 475 -28.14 16.58 -15.98
CA GLY A 475 -27.22 16.27 -17.07
C GLY A 475 -26.15 15.23 -16.68
N GLY A 476 -25.12 15.11 -17.52
CA GLY A 476 -24.02 14.17 -17.33
C GLY A 476 -23.22 13.92 -18.61
N GLU A 477 -22.11 13.20 -18.49
CA GLU A 477 -21.22 12.84 -19.61
C GLU A 477 -21.38 11.34 -19.95
N ILE A 478 -21.74 11.05 -21.19
CA ILE A 478 -21.80 9.69 -21.75
C ILE A 478 -20.54 9.45 -22.57
N CYS A 479 -19.77 8.43 -22.20
CA CYS A 479 -18.55 8.04 -22.92
C CYS A 479 -18.78 6.77 -23.73
N LEU A 480 -18.65 6.87 -25.04
CA LEU A 480 -18.78 5.75 -25.95
C LEU A 480 -17.44 5.00 -26.05
N LEU A 481 -17.47 3.70 -25.78
CA LEU A 481 -16.32 2.83 -25.95
C LEU A 481 -16.00 2.62 -27.45
N PRO A 482 -14.78 2.16 -27.80
CA PRO A 482 -14.49 1.69 -29.15
C PRO A 482 -15.51 0.65 -29.65
N GLY A 483 -15.90 0.71 -30.92
CA GLY A 483 -16.88 -0.21 -31.50
C GLY A 483 -17.79 0.42 -32.55
N LEU A 484 -18.76 -0.37 -33.03
CA LEU A 484 -19.78 0.06 -34.00
C LEU A 484 -21.14 0.27 -33.31
N HIS A 485 -21.45 1.51 -32.97
CA HIS A 485 -22.68 1.90 -32.30
C HIS A 485 -23.80 2.18 -33.30
N GLU A 486 -24.92 1.47 -33.20
CA GLU A 486 -26.12 1.70 -34.01
C GLU A 486 -27.16 2.49 -33.21
N THR A 487 -27.45 3.74 -33.62
CA THR A 487 -28.30 4.65 -32.84
C THR A 487 -29.17 5.55 -33.73
N ASN A 488 -30.31 5.98 -33.20
CA ASN A 488 -31.03 7.18 -33.66
C ASN A 488 -31.42 7.96 -32.40
N ALA A 489 -30.42 8.44 -31.67
CA ALA A 489 -30.59 9.00 -30.34
C ALA A 489 -31.29 10.36 -30.40
N GLN A 490 -32.38 10.49 -29.67
CA GLN A 490 -33.12 11.75 -29.50
C GLN A 490 -32.83 12.33 -28.11
N ILE A 491 -32.35 13.58 -28.10
CA ILE A 491 -32.10 14.39 -26.91
C ILE A 491 -33.12 15.52 -26.95
N GLU A 492 -34.20 15.40 -26.17
CA GLU A 492 -35.32 16.32 -26.20
C GLU A 492 -35.63 16.86 -24.80
N ASN A 493 -35.75 18.19 -24.68
CA ASN A 493 -36.02 18.86 -23.39
C ASN A 493 -34.97 18.51 -22.31
N ARG A 494 -33.69 18.43 -22.69
CA ARG A 494 -32.58 18.09 -21.78
C ARG A 494 -31.55 19.22 -21.71
N ARG A 495 -30.73 19.19 -20.66
CA ARG A 495 -29.62 20.13 -20.49
C ARG A 495 -28.35 19.48 -19.98
N ASN A 496 -27.20 20.11 -20.24
CA ASN A 496 -25.86 19.75 -19.73
C ASN A 496 -25.48 18.29 -20.06
N ILE A 497 -25.67 17.87 -21.31
CA ILE A 497 -25.33 16.50 -21.74
C ILE A 497 -24.13 16.56 -22.67
N LYS A 498 -23.10 15.79 -22.35
CA LYS A 498 -21.94 15.60 -23.21
C LYS A 498 -21.88 14.15 -23.66
N ILE A 499 -21.84 13.90 -24.96
CA ILE A 499 -21.60 12.58 -25.53
C ILE A 499 -20.25 12.61 -26.24
N LYS A 500 -19.32 11.79 -25.74
CA LYS A 500 -17.94 11.75 -26.24
C LYS A 500 -17.56 10.34 -26.67
N GLY A 501 -16.97 10.21 -27.85
CA GLY A 501 -16.37 8.96 -28.33
C GLY A 501 -14.85 8.90 -28.16
N CYS A 502 -14.26 7.85 -28.73
CA CYS A 502 -12.82 7.62 -28.85
C CYS A 502 -12.35 7.82 -30.31
N ASP A 503 -12.65 8.98 -30.88
CA ASP A 503 -12.31 9.40 -32.24
C ASP A 503 -12.65 8.30 -33.29
N LYS A 504 -11.67 7.89 -34.09
CA LYS A 504 -11.81 6.88 -35.17
C LYS A 504 -12.16 5.48 -34.66
N GLN A 505 -12.03 5.23 -33.36
CA GLN A 505 -12.31 3.94 -32.75
C GLN A 505 -13.80 3.78 -32.40
N THR A 506 -14.52 4.90 -32.23
CA THR A 506 -15.97 4.90 -31.98
C THR A 506 -16.69 5.27 -33.28
N ARG A 507 -17.21 4.25 -33.97
CA ARG A 507 -18.00 4.45 -35.18
C ARG A 507 -19.48 4.45 -34.82
N VAL A 508 -20.21 5.45 -35.29
CA VAL A 508 -21.64 5.57 -35.03
C VAL A 508 -22.40 5.61 -36.35
N VAL A 509 -23.38 4.74 -36.49
CA VAL A 509 -24.22 4.62 -37.69
C VAL A 509 -25.70 4.67 -37.31
N PRO A 510 -26.58 5.14 -38.21
CA PRO A 510 -28.00 5.18 -37.93
C PRO A 510 -28.60 3.77 -37.97
N ARG A 511 -29.50 3.45 -37.03
CA ARG A 511 -30.25 2.18 -37.05
C ARG A 511 -31.30 2.20 -38.16
N ASP A 512 -32.09 3.27 -38.22
CA ASP A 512 -32.91 3.66 -39.37
C ASP A 512 -32.14 4.66 -40.23
N ARG A 513 -31.80 4.24 -41.46
CA ARG A 513 -30.97 4.99 -42.40
C ARG A 513 -31.57 6.31 -42.87
N ALA A 514 -32.88 6.50 -42.74
CA ALA A 514 -33.56 7.75 -43.10
C ALA A 514 -33.60 8.76 -41.94
N ALA A 515 -33.49 8.27 -40.70
CA ALA A 515 -33.51 9.08 -39.50
C ALA A 515 -32.11 9.63 -39.16
N PRO A 516 -32.01 10.74 -38.42
CA PRO A 516 -30.73 11.26 -37.98
C PRO A 516 -30.03 10.32 -36.98
N ILE A 517 -28.68 10.34 -36.93
CA ILE A 517 -27.92 9.58 -35.91
C ILE A 517 -28.16 10.20 -34.53
N PHE A 518 -27.97 11.52 -34.44
CA PHE A 518 -28.31 12.31 -33.26
C PHE A 518 -29.35 13.38 -33.62
N GLN A 519 -30.41 13.47 -32.83
CA GLN A 519 -31.41 14.51 -32.94
C GLN A 519 -31.48 15.28 -31.61
N VAL A 520 -31.17 16.57 -31.64
CA VAL A 520 -31.27 17.46 -30.47
C VAL A 520 -32.43 18.41 -30.67
N VAL A 521 -33.40 18.37 -29.75
CA VAL A 521 -34.65 19.13 -29.80
C VAL A 521 -34.82 19.89 -28.51
N ASP A 522 -35.12 21.19 -28.59
CA ASP A 522 -35.47 22.03 -27.44
C ASP A 522 -34.56 21.79 -26.21
N SER A 523 -33.24 21.82 -26.41
CA SER A 523 -32.25 21.42 -25.40
C SER A 523 -31.12 22.46 -25.28
N ASP A 524 -30.42 22.42 -24.15
CA ASP A 524 -29.48 23.46 -23.73
C ASP A 524 -28.13 22.84 -23.30
N CYS A 525 -27.00 23.44 -23.66
CA CYS A 525 -25.67 22.97 -23.25
C CYS A 525 -25.45 21.47 -23.59
N ILE A 526 -25.49 21.16 -24.89
CA ILE A 526 -25.30 19.78 -25.40
C ILE A 526 -24.01 19.71 -26.22
N ALA A 527 -23.13 18.76 -25.90
CA ALA A 527 -21.88 18.55 -26.62
C ALA A 527 -21.81 17.16 -27.27
N LEU A 528 -21.50 17.11 -28.56
CA LEU A 528 -21.31 15.87 -29.33
C LEU A 528 -19.88 15.86 -29.89
N LEU A 529 -19.01 15.01 -29.33
CA LEU A 529 -17.56 15.12 -29.51
C LEU A 529 -16.87 13.79 -29.86
N HIS A 530 -15.78 13.86 -30.63
CA HIS A 530 -14.82 12.76 -30.84
C HIS A 530 -15.44 11.44 -31.36
N MET A 531 -16.30 11.50 -32.38
CA MET A 531 -16.92 10.31 -32.98
C MET A 531 -16.68 10.23 -34.50
N ASP A 532 -16.69 9.01 -35.06
CA ASP A 532 -16.70 8.77 -36.51
C ASP A 532 -18.13 8.39 -36.96
N LEU A 533 -18.88 9.39 -37.45
CA LEU A 533 -20.28 9.28 -37.83
C LEU A 533 -20.43 8.94 -39.32
N VAL A 534 -21.21 7.92 -39.65
CA VAL A 534 -21.46 7.53 -41.04
C VAL A 534 -22.95 7.38 -41.32
N THR A 535 -23.48 8.21 -42.22
CA THR A 535 -24.87 8.15 -42.70
C THR A 535 -24.93 8.23 -44.23
N LEU A 536 -25.80 7.44 -44.84
CA LEU A 536 -25.95 7.41 -46.31
C LEU A 536 -27.32 7.89 -46.79
N GLY A 537 -28.31 7.99 -45.90
CA GLY A 537 -29.70 8.29 -46.25
C GLY A 537 -30.30 9.48 -45.49
N GLY A 538 -29.91 9.69 -44.23
CA GLY A 538 -30.38 10.79 -43.38
C GLY A 538 -29.25 11.71 -42.92
N THR A 539 -29.54 12.55 -41.93
CA THR A 539 -28.58 13.54 -41.39
C THR A 539 -27.67 12.92 -40.31
N ALA A 540 -26.41 13.32 -40.19
CA ALA A 540 -25.60 12.82 -39.07
C ALA A 540 -26.06 13.44 -37.75
N ILE A 541 -26.14 14.77 -37.69
CA ILE A 541 -26.63 15.50 -36.51
C ILE A 541 -27.71 16.49 -36.94
N ALA A 542 -28.92 16.33 -36.40
CA ALA A 542 -30.05 17.22 -36.62
C ALA A 542 -30.35 18.02 -35.34
N LEU A 543 -30.42 19.34 -35.45
CA LEU A 543 -30.75 20.26 -34.37
C LEU A 543 -32.04 21.01 -34.72
N ARG A 544 -32.99 21.04 -33.79
CA ARG A 544 -34.30 21.66 -34.02
C ARG A 544 -34.83 22.36 -32.78
N GLY A 545 -34.99 23.67 -32.85
CA GLY A 545 -35.80 24.44 -31.89
C GLY A 545 -37.26 24.55 -32.34
N SER A 546 -38.20 24.41 -31.42
CA SER A 546 -39.63 24.69 -31.63
C SER A 546 -39.88 26.20 -31.67
N GLU A 547 -39.28 26.93 -30.74
CA GLU A 547 -39.33 28.40 -30.57
C GLU A 547 -37.93 29.02 -30.51
N GLU A 548 -37.82 30.34 -30.69
CA GLU A 548 -36.56 31.07 -30.56
C GLU A 548 -36.02 30.94 -29.11
N GLY A 549 -34.76 30.55 -28.95
CA GLY A 549 -34.17 30.31 -27.63
C GLY A 549 -34.55 28.97 -26.98
N SER A 550 -35.27 28.07 -27.66
CA SER A 550 -35.54 26.71 -27.15
C SER A 550 -34.35 25.76 -27.28
N LEU A 551 -33.41 26.06 -28.19
CA LEU A 551 -32.21 25.28 -28.45
C LEU A 551 -30.97 26.18 -28.33
N ASN A 552 -30.18 26.03 -27.27
CA ASN A 552 -29.01 26.89 -27.00
C ASN A 552 -27.74 26.11 -26.67
N ASP A 553 -26.60 26.74 -26.92
CA ASP A 553 -25.27 26.28 -26.48
C ASP A 553 -24.99 24.83 -26.89
N ILE A 554 -25.02 24.58 -28.20
CA ILE A 554 -24.76 23.24 -28.76
C ILE A 554 -23.36 23.20 -29.35
N GLU A 555 -22.52 22.29 -28.85
CA GLU A 555 -21.17 22.05 -29.34
C GLU A 555 -21.12 20.78 -30.20
N ILE A 556 -20.64 20.92 -31.43
CA ILE A 556 -20.33 19.81 -32.33
C ILE A 556 -18.86 19.92 -32.71
N GLY A 557 -18.03 19.10 -32.09
CA GLY A 557 -16.58 19.28 -32.09
C GLY A 557 -15.80 18.00 -32.37
N HIS A 558 -14.69 18.09 -33.11
CA HIS A 558 -13.73 16.99 -33.27
C HIS A 558 -14.33 15.68 -33.84
N ASN A 559 -15.44 15.75 -34.57
CA ASN A 559 -16.05 14.57 -35.17
C ASN A 559 -15.54 14.37 -36.60
N ARG A 560 -15.54 13.12 -37.04
CA ARG A 560 -15.42 12.76 -38.46
C ARG A 560 -16.78 12.35 -38.97
N MET A 561 -17.19 12.85 -40.12
CA MET A 561 -18.52 12.56 -40.68
C MET A 561 -18.43 12.19 -42.15
N ILE A 562 -19.09 11.10 -42.53
CA ILE A 562 -19.38 10.76 -43.93
C ILE A 562 -20.90 10.83 -44.10
N ALA A 563 -21.37 11.72 -44.98
CA ALA A 563 -22.79 11.95 -45.21
C ALA A 563 -23.14 12.04 -46.70
N CYS A 564 -24.38 11.70 -47.07
CA CYS A 564 -24.90 11.90 -48.43
C CYS A 564 -25.81 13.12 -48.50
N GLN A 565 -26.91 13.15 -47.72
CA GLN A 565 -27.85 14.26 -47.73
C GLN A 565 -27.31 15.46 -46.95
N GLN A 566 -27.18 15.34 -45.63
CA GLN A 566 -26.66 16.42 -44.78
C GLN A 566 -25.78 15.83 -43.68
N ALA A 567 -24.65 16.47 -43.35
CA ALA A 567 -23.88 16.07 -42.18
C ALA A 567 -24.46 16.74 -40.93
N ILE A 568 -24.58 18.06 -40.91
CA ILE A 568 -25.18 18.81 -39.81
C ILE A 568 -26.32 19.68 -40.35
N HIS A 569 -27.50 19.58 -39.74
CA HIS A 569 -28.66 20.41 -40.06
C HIS A 569 -29.23 21.04 -38.81
N GLY A 570 -29.09 22.35 -38.65
CA GLY A 570 -29.59 23.11 -37.51
C GLY A 570 -30.65 24.14 -37.90
N GLN A 571 -31.74 24.20 -37.15
CA GLN A 571 -32.82 25.17 -37.32
C GLN A 571 -33.28 25.73 -35.98
N ARG A 572 -33.46 27.06 -35.93
CA ARG A 572 -34.01 27.82 -34.79
C ARG A 572 -33.23 27.58 -33.49
N GLY A 573 -31.90 27.65 -33.56
CA GLY A 573 -31.02 27.59 -32.39
C GLY A 573 -30.32 28.91 -32.11
N SER A 574 -29.67 29.01 -30.95
CA SER A 574 -28.73 30.08 -30.60
C SER A 574 -27.44 29.48 -30.03
N GLY A 575 -26.29 30.15 -30.18
CA GLY A 575 -25.03 29.69 -29.57
C GLY A 575 -24.54 28.33 -30.11
N ILE A 576 -24.76 28.03 -31.40
CA ILE A 576 -24.35 26.75 -31.98
C ILE A 576 -22.88 26.83 -32.42
N HIS A 577 -22.03 26.00 -31.81
CA HIS A 577 -20.60 25.95 -32.05
C HIS A 577 -20.21 24.68 -32.82
N ILE A 578 -19.78 24.84 -34.07
CA ILE A 578 -19.34 23.73 -34.92
C ILE A 578 -17.86 23.91 -35.23
N HIS A 579 -16.99 23.05 -34.69
CA HIS A 579 -15.54 23.21 -34.87
C HIS A 579 -14.71 21.94 -34.99
N HIS A 580 -13.57 22.04 -35.66
CA HIS A 580 -12.57 20.96 -35.75
C HIS A 580 -13.16 19.63 -36.30
N ASN A 581 -14.26 19.68 -37.05
CA ASN A 581 -14.86 18.49 -37.66
C ASN A 581 -14.25 18.20 -39.03
N LEU A 582 -14.14 16.92 -39.37
CA LEU A 582 -13.74 16.42 -40.68
C LEU A 582 -14.96 15.86 -41.40
N ILE A 583 -15.56 16.64 -42.31
CA ILE A 583 -16.80 16.26 -43.00
C ILE A 583 -16.50 15.92 -44.46
N ARG A 584 -17.02 14.78 -44.90
CA ARG A 584 -16.91 14.29 -46.27
C ARG A 584 -18.30 13.96 -46.83
N MET A 585 -18.72 14.74 -47.82
CA MET A 585 -20.00 14.54 -48.51
C MET A 585 -19.82 13.60 -49.70
N LEU A 586 -20.76 12.68 -49.92
CA LEU A 586 -20.74 11.79 -51.08
C LEU A 586 -21.25 12.52 -52.33
N ASP A 587 -20.53 12.39 -53.44
CA ASP A 587 -20.96 12.91 -54.74
C ASP A 587 -22.00 11.98 -55.36
N LYS A 588 -23.28 12.27 -55.10
CA LYS A 588 -24.43 11.52 -55.60
C LYS A 588 -25.53 12.49 -56.03
N VAL A 589 -26.44 12.01 -56.87
CA VAL A 589 -27.57 12.80 -57.40
C VAL A 589 -28.45 13.38 -56.27
N ASP A 590 -28.59 12.64 -55.16
CA ASP A 590 -29.38 13.06 -53.99
C ASP A 590 -28.51 13.70 -52.89
N ALA A 591 -27.30 14.15 -53.22
CA ALA A 591 -26.42 14.80 -52.25
C ALA A 591 -26.92 16.20 -51.90
N GLY A 592 -26.88 16.54 -50.60
CA GLY A 592 -27.24 17.87 -50.11
C GLY A 592 -26.01 18.65 -49.65
N VAL A 593 -26.10 19.30 -48.48
CA VAL A 593 -25.08 20.22 -47.97
C VAL A 593 -24.36 19.66 -46.75
N ALA A 594 -23.07 19.97 -46.58
CA ALA A 594 -22.30 19.54 -45.41
C ALA A 594 -22.88 20.13 -44.11
N ILE A 595 -23.08 21.43 -44.06
CA ILE A 595 -23.65 22.13 -42.90
C ILE A 595 -24.76 23.05 -43.39
N TYR A 596 -25.98 22.82 -42.92
CA TYR A 596 -27.08 23.78 -42.99
C TYR A 596 -27.30 24.33 -41.59
N LEU A 597 -27.24 25.65 -41.39
CA LEU A 597 -27.46 26.27 -40.10
C LEU A 597 -28.33 27.53 -40.22
N GLN A 598 -29.47 27.50 -39.54
CA GLN A 598 -30.34 28.65 -39.31
C GLN A 598 -30.41 28.87 -37.80
N ALA A 599 -29.51 29.70 -37.28
CA ALA A 599 -29.34 29.96 -35.85
C ALA A 599 -28.68 31.33 -35.61
N ASP A 600 -28.87 31.88 -34.42
CA ASP A 600 -28.27 33.15 -33.97
C ASP A 600 -27.01 32.89 -33.14
N ASP A 601 -26.13 33.90 -33.02
CA ASP A 601 -24.91 33.89 -32.21
C ASP A 601 -24.05 32.61 -32.34
N SER A 602 -24.01 32.05 -33.54
CA SER A 602 -23.40 30.76 -33.81
C SER A 602 -22.03 30.90 -34.47
N ARG A 603 -21.11 29.96 -34.19
CA ARG A 603 -19.73 29.96 -34.69
C ARG A 603 -19.41 28.66 -35.43
N ILE A 604 -18.96 28.79 -36.67
CA ILE A 604 -18.44 27.68 -37.48
C ILE A 604 -16.97 27.95 -37.78
N GLU A 605 -16.06 27.15 -37.24
CA GLU A 605 -14.62 27.38 -37.43
C GLU A 605 -13.79 26.10 -37.54
N ARG A 606 -12.66 26.16 -38.24
CA ARG A 606 -11.66 25.08 -38.28
C ARG A 606 -12.22 23.70 -38.68
N ASN A 607 -13.28 23.68 -39.48
CA ASN A 607 -13.83 22.44 -40.05
C ASN A 607 -13.20 22.17 -41.41
N ASP A 608 -12.82 20.92 -41.68
CA ASP A 608 -12.35 20.46 -42.98
C ASP A 608 -13.52 19.80 -43.72
N LEU A 609 -13.99 20.44 -44.80
CA LEU A 609 -15.12 20.00 -45.61
C LEU A 609 -14.62 19.54 -46.99
N GLY A 610 -15.04 18.36 -47.44
CA GLY A 610 -14.68 17.85 -48.77
C GLY A 610 -15.74 16.92 -49.37
N VAL A 611 -15.57 16.58 -50.64
CA VAL A 611 -16.47 15.68 -51.39
C VAL A 611 -15.73 14.38 -51.74
N ILE A 612 -16.43 13.24 -51.73
CA ILE A 612 -15.89 11.91 -52.08
C ILE A 612 -16.75 11.25 -53.18
N PRO A 613 -16.14 10.73 -54.28
CA PRO A 613 -14.70 10.78 -54.58
C PRO A 613 -14.27 12.17 -55.07
N ALA A 614 -13.10 12.64 -54.62
CA ALA A 614 -12.55 13.90 -55.11
C ALA A 614 -12.00 13.70 -56.54
N LEU A 615 -12.65 14.28 -57.57
CA LEU A 615 -12.18 14.19 -58.96
C LEU A 615 -10.89 15.00 -59.22
N ARG A 616 -10.52 15.91 -58.31
CA ARG A 616 -9.22 16.56 -58.11
C ARG A 616 -9.33 17.42 -56.84
N LEU A 617 -8.34 17.40 -55.97
CA LEU A 617 -8.25 18.37 -54.86
C LEU A 617 -8.01 19.77 -55.47
N PRO A 618 -8.78 20.83 -55.09
CA PRO A 618 -8.29 22.19 -55.31
C PRO A 618 -6.98 22.36 -54.54
N PRO A 619 -6.00 23.12 -55.06
CA PRO A 619 -4.74 23.33 -54.35
C PRO A 619 -5.04 23.91 -52.96
N ILE A 620 -4.38 23.34 -51.96
CA ILE A 620 -4.33 23.91 -50.61
C ILE A 620 -3.68 25.29 -50.78
N ASP A 621 -4.36 26.34 -50.38
CA ASP A 621 -3.77 27.67 -50.24
C ASP A 621 -3.38 27.81 -48.76
N PRO A 622 -2.15 27.43 -48.36
CA PRO A 622 -1.72 27.60 -46.98
C PRO A 622 -1.59 29.11 -46.71
N PRO A 623 -2.26 29.66 -45.70
CA PRO A 623 -1.87 30.97 -45.18
C PRO A 623 -0.52 30.75 -44.51
N ASP A 624 0.52 31.29 -45.14
CA ASP A 624 1.93 31.24 -44.75
C ASP A 624 2.62 29.91 -45.09
N GLY A 625 3.43 29.95 -46.15
CA GLY A 625 4.10 28.80 -46.73
C GLY A 625 5.24 28.27 -45.86
N GLU A 626 5.14 26.99 -45.51
CA GLU A 626 6.27 26.06 -45.51
C GLU A 626 5.77 24.73 -46.10
N GLU A 627 6.41 24.30 -47.19
CA GLU A 627 6.15 23.03 -47.85
C GLU A 627 6.53 21.86 -46.92
N VAL A 628 5.57 21.00 -46.58
CA VAL A 628 5.87 19.67 -46.04
C VAL A 628 5.92 18.69 -47.23
N PRO A 629 7.04 17.96 -47.46
CA PRO A 629 7.17 17.05 -48.58
C PRO A 629 6.25 15.83 -48.44
N ASP A 630 5.67 15.44 -49.58
CA ASP A 630 4.84 14.26 -49.84
C ASP A 630 5.42 12.95 -49.27
N PRO A 631 4.66 12.13 -48.50
CA PRO A 631 5.16 10.89 -47.94
C PRO A 631 4.98 9.72 -48.93
N THR A 632 6.09 9.26 -49.48
CA THR A 632 6.34 7.80 -49.53
C THR A 632 6.69 7.29 -48.16
#